data_AF-A0A8T7GK88-F1
#
_entry.id   AF-A0A8T7GK88-F1
#
_cell.length_a   1.000
_cell.length_b   1.000
_cell.length_c   1.000
_cell.angle_alpha   90.00
_cell.angle_beta   90.00
_cell.angle_gamma   90.00
#
_symmetry.space_group_name_H-M   'P 1'
#
loop_
_entity.id
_entity.type
_entity.pdbx_description
1 polymer ?
#
loop_
_entity_poly.entity_id
_entity_poly.type
_entity_poly.pdbx_seq_one_letter_code
_entity_poly.pdbx_strand_id
1 'polypeptide(L)' 'MTYSINCKDAGDPVCAHTMYGETEEELLNNAKEHGIKEHGYTEESWNVEIAKNIDHFRKIIKNL' A
#
# COMPACT_ATOMS: atom_id res chain seq x y z
N MET A 1 11.00 13.71 -4.37
CA MET A 1 10.97 12.89 -3.14
C MET A 1 10.24 11.62 -3.54
N THR A 2 10.80 10.46 -3.25
CA THR A 2 10.16 9.19 -3.62
C THR A 2 9.68 8.51 -2.35
N TYR A 3 8.39 8.21 -2.29
CA TYR A 3 7.80 7.44 -1.22
C TYR A 3 7.83 5.96 -1.57
N SER A 4 7.98 5.11 -0.56
CA SER A 4 7.91 3.67 -0.73
C SER A 4 7.21 2.97 0.43
N ILE A 5 6.58 1.85 0.13
CA ILE A 5 5.97 0.93 1.10
C ILE A 5 6.28 -0.50 0.66
N ASN A 6 6.53 -1.40 1.61
CA ASN A 6 6.66 -2.82 1.32
C ASN A 6 5.36 -3.54 1.70
N CYS A 7 4.90 -4.47 0.86
CA CYS A 7 3.62 -5.17 1.06
C CYS A 7 3.61 -5.95 2.40
N LYS A 8 4.76 -6.50 2.80
CA LYS A 8 4.93 -7.19 4.09
C LYS A 8 4.66 -6.31 5.30
N ASP A 9 5.02 -5.03 5.20
CA ASP A 9 4.84 -4.07 6.28
C ASP A 9 3.37 -3.57 6.28
N ALA A 10 2.70 -3.64 5.13
CA ALA A 10 1.31 -3.24 4.92
C ALA A 10 0.27 -4.29 5.36
N GLY A 11 0.61 -5.58 5.39
CA GLY A 11 -0.28 -6.61 5.93
C GLY A 11 -0.08 -8.03 5.40
N ASP A 12 0.66 -8.23 4.31
CA ASP A 12 0.92 -9.57 3.77
C ASP A 12 2.37 -10.03 4.07
N PRO A 13 2.60 -10.81 5.13
CA PRO A 13 3.94 -11.17 5.58
C PRO A 13 4.75 -11.99 4.56
N VAL A 14 4.12 -12.58 3.53
CA VAL A 14 4.82 -13.36 2.51
C VAL A 14 5.09 -12.57 1.22
N CYS A 15 4.50 -11.38 1.06
CA CYS A 15 4.71 -10.56 -0.12
C CYS A 15 5.87 -9.57 0.05
N ALA A 16 6.99 -9.82 -0.64
CA ALA A 16 8.19 -8.97 -0.58
C ALA A 16 8.14 -7.75 -1.53
N HIS A 17 7.06 -7.56 -2.30
CA HIS A 17 6.96 -6.48 -3.27
C HIS A 17 7.06 -5.11 -2.59
N THR A 18 7.76 -4.17 -3.23
CA THR A 18 7.87 -2.78 -2.77
C THR A 18 7.24 -1.87 -3.81
N MET A 19 6.29 -1.06 -3.38
CA MET A 19 5.59 -0.08 -4.19
C MET A 19 6.24 1.27 -3.97
N TYR A 20 6.18 2.10 -5.01
CA TYR A 20 6.79 3.43 -5.03
C TYR A 20 5.79 4.47 -5.53
N GLY A 21 6.00 5.74 -5.22
CA GLY A 21 5.24 6.86 -5.76
C GLY A 21 5.94 8.19 -5.47
N GLU A 22 5.70 9.21 -6.28
CA GLU A 22 6.24 10.56 -6.03
C GLU A 22 5.42 11.33 -4.98
N THR A 23 4.19 10.88 -4.73
CA THR A 23 3.28 11.39 -3.70
C THR A 23 2.72 10.24 -2.86
N GLU A 24 2.18 10.56 -1.67
CA GLU A 24 1.45 9.59 -0.84
C GLU A 24 0.26 9.00 -1.61
N GLU A 25 -0.48 9.83 -2.34
CA GLU A 25 -1.64 9.41 -3.14
C GLU A 25 -1.23 8.42 -4.24
N GLU A 26 -0.18 8.73 -5.00
CA GLU A 26 0.34 7.84 -6.04
C GLU A 26 0.83 6.52 -5.45
N LEU A 27 1.55 6.57 -4.32
CA LEU A 27 2.03 5.37 -3.63
C LEU A 27 0.86 4.47 -3.20
N LEU A 28 -0.19 5.06 -2.60
CA LEU A 28 -1.37 4.33 -2.16
C LEU A 28 -2.17 3.77 -3.35
N ASN A 29 -2.25 4.49 -4.47
CA ASN A 29 -2.84 3.97 -5.71
C ASN A 29 -2.06 2.78 -6.27
N ASN A 30 -0.73 2.84 -6.25
CA ASN A 30 0.12 1.72 -6.67
C ASN A 30 -0.01 0.51 -5.73
N ALA A 31 -0.14 0.76 -4.42
CA ALA A 31 -0.41 -0.29 -3.44
C ALA A 31 -1.81 -0.92 -3.65
N LYS A 32 -2.83 -0.12 -3.99
CA LYS A 32 -4.17 -0.61 -4.37
C LYS A 32 -4.10 -1.53 -5.58
N GLU A 33 -3.44 -1.09 -6.65
CA GLU A 33 -3.30 -1.89 -7.86
C GLU A 33 -2.61 -3.23 -7.59
N HIS A 34 -1.56 -3.21 -6.77
CA HIS A 34 -0.88 -4.43 -6.34
C HIS A 34 -1.80 -5.35 -5.53
N GLY A 35 -2.53 -4.82 -4.55
CA GLY A 35 -3.52 -5.57 -3.77
C GLY A 35 -4.59 -6.23 -4.63
N ILE A 36 -5.10 -5.52 -5.64
CA ILE A 36 -6.14 -6.05 -6.53
C ILE A 36 -5.58 -7.16 -7.44
N LYS A 37 -4.42 -6.94 -8.06
CA LYS A 37 -3.83 -7.85 -9.05
C LYS A 37 -3.26 -9.12 -8.42
N GLU A 38 -2.53 -8.98 -7.31
CA GLU A 38 -1.72 -10.06 -6.75
C GLU A 38 -2.38 -10.74 -5.54
N HIS A 39 -3.23 -10.01 -4.82
CA HIS A 39 -3.81 -10.45 -3.54
C HIS A 39 -5.33 -10.61 -3.57
N GLY A 40 -5.96 -10.40 -4.72
CA GLY A 40 -7.39 -10.59 -4.92
C GLY A 40 -8.27 -9.59 -4.18
N TYR A 41 -7.72 -8.44 -3.78
CA TYR A 41 -8.54 -7.35 -3.24
C TYR A 41 -9.53 -6.89 -4.32
N THR A 42 -10.73 -6.56 -3.89
CA THR A 42 -11.65 -5.71 -4.65
C THR A 42 -11.42 -4.25 -4.26
N GLU A 43 -11.88 -3.33 -5.10
CA GLU A 43 -11.87 -1.90 -4.76
C GLU A 43 -12.62 -1.60 -3.45
N GLU A 44 -13.76 -2.25 -3.21
CA GLU A 44 -14.48 -2.11 -1.93
C GLU A 44 -13.65 -2.59 -0.74
N SER A 45 -13.03 -3.78 -0.84
CA SER A 45 -12.21 -4.31 0.25
C SER A 45 -10.99 -3.44 0.54
N TRP A 46 -10.37 -2.87 -0.51
CA TRP A 46 -9.28 -1.93 -0.38
C TRP A 46 -9.72 -0.64 0.32
N ASN A 47 -10.86 -0.07 -0.08
CA ASN A 47 -11.37 1.16 0.52
C ASN A 47 -11.69 0.96 2.01
N VAL A 48 -12.24 -0.20 2.39
CA VAL A 48 -12.48 -0.58 3.78
C VAL A 48 -11.17 -0.72 4.55
N GLU A 49 -10.16 -1.34 3.94
CA GLU A 49 -8.84 -1.55 4.54
C GLU A 49 -8.12 -0.23 4.81
N ILE A 50 -8.07 0.64 3.80
CA ILE A 50 -7.48 1.98 3.94
C ILE A 50 -8.24 2.81 4.97
N ALA A 51 -9.57 2.82 4.96
CA ALA A 51 -10.35 3.59 5.93
C ALA A 51 -10.09 3.16 7.38
N LYS A 52 -9.80 1.87 7.61
CA LYS A 52 -9.46 1.34 8.95
C LYS A 52 -8.01 1.58 9.34
N ASN A 53 -7.09 1.51 8.38
CA ASN A 53 -5.65 1.39 8.64
C ASN A 53 -4.81 2.53 8.07
N ILE A 54 -5.39 3.62 7.55
CA ILE A 54 -4.64 4.71 6.89
C ILE A 54 -3.48 5.25 7.74
N ASP A 55 -3.65 5.37 9.06
CA ASP A 55 -2.60 5.82 9.97
C ASP A 55 -1.45 4.82 10.09
N HIS A 56 -1.73 3.52 9.98
CA HIS A 56 -0.70 2.48 9.91
C HIS A 56 0.07 2.60 8.60
N PHE A 57 -0.64 2.68 7.47
CA PHE A 57 -0.02 2.88 6.15
C PHE A 57 0.92 4.09 6.16
N ARG A 58 0.47 5.25 6.67
CA ARG A 58 1.29 6.46 6.77
C ARG A 58 2.55 6.29 7.61
N LYS A 59 2.49 5.51 8.69
CA LYS A 59 3.66 5.26 9.57
C LYS A 59 4.73 4.39 8.92
N ILE A 60 4.35 3.50 8.00
CA ILE A 60 5.27 2.57 7.34
C ILE A 60 5.81 3.10 6.01
N ILE A 61 5.24 4.19 5.48
CA ILE A 61 5.77 4.88 4.31
C ILE A 61 7.17 5.41 4.63
N LYS A 62 8.12 5.12 3.73
CA LYS A 62 9.51 5.60 3.81
C LYS A 62 9.74 6.64 2.74
N ASN A 63 10.42 7.72 3.13
CA ASN A 63 10.94 8.73 2.21
C ASN A 63 12.35 8.30 1.79
N LEU A 64 12.55 8.18 0.49
CA LEU A 64 13.82 7.87 -0.16
C LEU A 64 14.46 9.13 -0.74
#